data_AF-A0A7C1V0K7-F1
#
_entry.id   AF-A0A7C1V0K7-F1
#
_cell.length_a   1.000
_cell.length_b   1.000
_cell.length_c   1.000
_cell.angle_alpha   90.00
_cell.angle_beta   90.00
_cell.angle_gamma   90.00
#
_symmetry.space_group_name_H-M   'P 1'
#
loop_
_entity.id
_entity.type
_entity.pdbx_description
1 polymer ?
#
loop_
_entity_poly.entity_id
_entity_poly.type
_entity_poly.pdbx_seq_one_letter_code
_entity_poly.pdbx_strand_id
1 'polypeptide(L)'
;MRRKNRKEASRLLERGVAEAKANHKEEAEGLLRQAVALDPNNEQVWLWLSAVVEGTEAQRECLNRVLEINPSNPFARIGLSFLNHLQVGYEYLAARAPWMAGVEDRHAALAELPDQRCPRCGAVNPGWAYLCSRCSAILEPVDVAEAAKREIRKRKRSLMHPWASAAVLDAERAFAPEVVLASPARAILAIALGALALNLLRAVGTLGLITFTTARWPSRLLDRLTMAFLSDQVGLLVGGLLVWLLLALVTRTIARTLGGQDNPRVHFYLIAVAISAWLPITGVASLLWWVAAMLIPQALTPLAAALACGLLFFYAVTLLVQAIHTTHNLQPSQETVGLGLLLTICTLAYAGLVAVSPPALRAFLLEVVRALLLPLRP
;
A
#
# COMPACT_ATOMS: atom_id res chain seq x y z
N MET A 1 27.50 26.46 29.63
CA MET A 1 26.16 25.83 29.47
C MET A 1 25.37 26.34 28.26
N ARG A 2 25.13 27.66 28.10
CA ARG A 2 24.26 28.23 27.04
C ARG A 2 24.56 27.81 25.59
N ARG A 3 25.84 27.61 25.22
CA ARG A 3 26.23 27.11 23.87
C ARG A 3 25.94 25.61 23.69
N LYS A 4 26.06 24.82 24.76
CA LYS A 4 25.74 23.37 24.75
C LYS A 4 24.23 23.17 24.59
N ASN A 5 23.43 23.92 25.35
CA ASN A 5 21.97 23.86 25.27
C ASN A 5 21.45 24.28 23.90
N ARG A 6 22.01 25.34 23.28
CA ARG A 6 21.64 25.75 21.91
C ARG A 6 21.95 24.67 20.86
N LYS A 7 23.12 24.03 20.95
CA LYS A 7 23.46 22.92 20.05
C LYS A 7 22.51 21.73 20.20
N GLU A 8 22.16 21.39 21.44
CA GLU A 8 21.22 20.32 21.71
C GLU A 8 19.80 20.67 21.24
N ALA A 9 19.36 21.92 21.46
CA ALA A 9 18.10 22.44 20.93
C ALA A 9 18.05 22.36 19.39
N SER A 10 19.14 22.70 18.69
CA SER A 10 19.22 22.54 17.22
C SER A 10 19.10 21.07 16.79
N ARG A 11 19.72 20.14 17.52
CA ARG A 11 19.61 18.71 17.22
C ARG A 11 18.18 18.19 17.45
N LEU A 12 17.53 18.64 18.51
CA LEU A 12 16.14 18.31 18.80
C LEU A 12 15.19 18.92 17.77
N LEU A 13 15.47 20.15 17.31
CA LEU A 13 14.76 20.79 16.22
C LEU A 13 14.84 19.94 14.95
N GLU A 14 16.04 19.57 14.49
CA GLU A 14 16.22 18.76 13.28
C GLU A 14 15.44 17.44 13.35
N ARG A 15 15.47 16.75 14.50
CA ARG A 15 14.71 15.52 14.72
C ARG A 15 13.20 15.77 14.74
N GLY A 16 12.74 16.79 15.46
CA GLY A 16 11.33 17.15 15.53
C GLY A 16 10.76 17.53 14.16
N VAL A 17 11.55 18.22 13.33
CA VAL A 17 11.19 18.52 11.93
C VAL A 17 11.07 17.24 11.11
N ALA A 18 12.00 16.29 11.26
CA ALA A 18 11.94 15.02 10.54
C ALA A 18 10.67 14.21 10.91
N GLU A 19 10.33 14.13 12.20
CA GLU A 19 9.10 13.45 12.65
C GLU A 19 7.84 14.19 12.17
N ALA A 20 7.84 15.53 12.21
CA ALA A 20 6.73 16.34 11.71
C ALA A 20 6.46 16.04 10.22
N LYS A 21 7.52 15.91 9.41
CA LYS A 21 7.44 15.56 7.99
C LYS A 21 6.97 14.13 7.75
N ALA A 22 7.34 13.21 8.63
CA ALA A 22 6.83 11.83 8.62
C ALA A 22 5.36 11.73 9.07
N ASN A 23 4.71 12.86 9.40
CA ASN A 23 3.35 12.95 9.94
C ASN A 23 3.20 12.29 11.33
N HIS A 24 4.30 12.15 12.07
CA HIS A 24 4.38 11.69 13.46
C HIS A 24 4.28 12.89 14.41
N LYS A 25 3.06 13.45 14.54
CA LYS A 25 2.86 14.74 15.21
C LYS A 25 3.14 14.71 16.71
N GLU A 26 2.77 13.63 17.39
CA GLU A 26 2.95 13.50 18.84
C GLU A 26 4.44 13.44 19.19
N GLU A 27 5.21 12.64 18.46
CA GLU A 27 6.66 12.53 18.61
C GLU A 27 7.36 13.85 18.27
N ALA A 28 6.95 14.51 17.19
CA ALA A 28 7.45 15.82 16.80
C ALA A 28 7.19 16.88 17.86
N GLU A 29 5.97 16.93 18.40
CA GLU A 29 5.60 17.85 19.48
C GLU A 29 6.49 17.62 20.71
N GLY A 30 6.66 16.37 21.13
CA GLY A 30 7.52 16.02 22.26
C GLY A 30 8.96 16.49 22.10
N LEU A 31 9.55 16.30 20.91
CA LEU A 31 10.91 16.74 20.59
C LEU A 31 11.03 18.27 20.53
N LEU A 32 10.05 18.94 19.92
CA LEU A 32 10.05 20.40 19.76
C LEU A 32 9.82 21.13 21.09
N ARG A 33 8.98 20.60 21.99
CA ARG A 33 8.84 21.14 23.35
C ARG A 33 10.14 21.04 24.15
N GLN A 34 10.89 19.95 23.99
CA GLN A 34 12.22 19.82 24.61
C GLN A 34 13.21 20.84 24.03
N ALA A 35 13.17 21.07 22.71
CA ALA A 35 13.99 22.11 22.07
C ALA A 35 13.65 23.51 22.60
N VAL A 36 12.36 23.84 22.77
CA VAL A 36 11.92 25.11 23.38
C VAL A 36 12.45 25.24 24.81
N ALA A 37 12.39 24.19 25.62
CA ALA A 37 12.89 24.24 26.99
C ALA A 37 14.39 24.53 27.08
N LEU A 38 15.17 24.12 26.07
CA LEU A 38 16.61 24.35 26.00
C LEU A 38 17.00 25.70 25.39
N ASP A 39 16.22 26.17 24.41
CA ASP A 39 16.41 27.47 23.75
C ASP A 39 15.08 28.17 23.46
N PRO A 40 14.48 28.86 24.46
CA PRO A 40 13.18 29.51 24.31
C PRO A 40 13.16 30.68 23.33
N ASN A 41 14.32 31.18 22.90
CA ASN A 41 14.43 32.32 21.98
C ASN A 41 14.67 31.89 20.53
N ASN A 42 14.44 30.61 20.22
CA ASN A 42 14.62 30.09 18.86
C ASN A 42 13.30 30.15 18.09
N GLU A 43 13.15 31.12 17.19
CA GLU A 43 11.89 31.30 16.47
C GLU A 43 11.54 30.12 15.57
N GLN A 44 12.53 29.37 15.08
CA GLN A 44 12.30 28.23 14.20
C GLN A 44 11.68 27.06 14.97
N VAL A 45 12.09 26.84 16.23
CA VAL A 45 11.48 25.81 17.09
C VAL A 45 10.02 26.13 17.36
N TRP A 46 9.71 27.39 17.71
CA TRP A 46 8.33 27.82 17.93
C TRP A 46 7.47 27.73 16.67
N LEU A 47 8.03 28.07 15.52
CA LEU A 47 7.32 27.99 14.24
C LEU A 47 6.97 26.53 13.90
N TRP A 48 7.92 25.60 14.04
CA TRP A 48 7.66 24.17 13.82
C TRP A 48 6.73 23.58 14.87
N LEU A 49 6.82 24.02 16.12
CA LEU A 49 5.90 23.61 17.17
C LEU A 49 4.46 24.00 16.82
N SER A 50 4.23 25.19 16.26
CA SER A 50 2.89 25.63 15.81
C SER A 50 2.24 24.68 14.79
N ALA A 51 3.02 23.91 14.05
CA ALA A 51 2.51 23.02 13.01
C ALA A 51 2.01 21.66 13.55
N VAL A 52 2.53 21.25 14.70
CA VAL A 52 2.30 19.90 15.25
C VAL A 52 1.42 19.90 16.49
N VAL A 53 1.40 21.01 17.24
CA VAL A 53 0.55 21.13 18.44
C VAL A 53 -0.93 21.03 18.09
N GLU A 54 -1.66 20.36 18.98
CA GLU A 54 -3.10 20.21 18.87
C GLU A 54 -3.85 21.47 19.31
N GLY A 55 -4.88 21.85 18.55
CA GLY A 55 -5.79 22.95 18.89
C GLY A 55 -5.31 24.32 18.42
N THR A 56 -6.23 25.09 17.84
CA THR A 56 -5.94 26.39 17.22
C THR A 56 -5.37 27.42 18.20
N GLU A 57 -5.75 27.37 19.48
CA GLU A 57 -5.20 28.29 20.49
C GLU A 57 -3.73 28.03 20.79
N ALA A 58 -3.32 26.76 20.91
CA ALA A 58 -1.92 26.41 21.10
C ALA A 58 -1.07 26.81 19.88
N GLN A 59 -1.63 26.66 18.68
CA GLN A 59 -0.99 27.14 17.45
C GLN A 59 -0.84 28.67 17.46
N ARG A 60 -1.87 29.43 17.86
CA ARG A 60 -1.79 30.90 17.98
C ARG A 60 -0.72 31.34 18.98
N GLU A 61 -0.66 30.71 20.16
CA GLU A 61 0.37 31.02 21.16
C GLU A 61 1.76 30.81 20.58
N CYS A 62 2.02 29.67 19.94
CA CYS A 62 3.32 29.39 19.32
C CYS A 62 3.67 30.45 18.26
N LEU A 63 2.72 30.82 17.40
CA LEU A 63 2.95 31.82 16.35
C LEU A 63 3.18 33.23 16.93
N ASN A 64 2.49 33.59 18.02
CA ASN A 64 2.75 34.84 18.74
C ASN A 64 4.17 34.85 19.32
N ARG A 65 4.65 33.75 19.91
CA ARG A 65 6.04 33.63 20.37
C ARG A 65 7.05 33.82 19.25
N VAL A 66 6.78 33.28 18.05
CA VAL A 66 7.63 33.53 16.87
C VAL A 66 7.71 35.03 16.57
N LEU A 67 6.61 35.77 16.64
CA LEU A 67 6.58 37.20 16.37
C LEU A 67 7.17 38.05 17.50
N GLU A 68 7.11 37.59 18.75
CA GLU A 68 7.83 38.21 19.87
C GLU A 68 9.35 38.15 19.65
N ILE A 69 9.87 37.03 19.15
CA ILE A 69 11.29 36.81 18.87
C ILE A 69 11.71 37.51 17.57
N ASN A 70 10.90 37.34 16.52
CA ASN A 70 11.16 37.84 15.18
C ASN A 70 9.87 38.44 14.57
N PRO A 71 9.63 39.75 14.77
CA PRO A 71 8.41 40.42 14.31
C PRO A 71 8.21 40.42 12.79
N SER A 72 9.28 40.22 12.01
CA SER A 72 9.23 40.19 10.55
C SER A 72 9.03 38.78 9.99
N ASN A 73 8.84 37.74 10.84
CA ASN A 73 8.66 36.38 10.38
C ASN A 73 7.38 36.23 9.52
N PRO A 74 7.51 35.94 8.21
CA PRO A 74 6.36 35.93 7.31
C PRO A 74 5.42 34.76 7.59
N PHE A 75 5.96 33.59 7.93
CA PHE A 75 5.17 32.38 8.18
C PHE A 75 4.29 32.53 9.42
N ALA A 76 4.81 33.16 10.48
CA ALA A 76 4.02 33.39 11.68
C ALA A 76 2.86 34.37 11.46
N ARG A 77 3.09 35.45 10.69
CA ARG A 77 2.02 36.40 10.32
C ARG A 77 0.95 35.73 9.46
N ILE A 78 1.35 34.88 8.53
CA ILE A 78 0.44 34.11 7.67
C ILE A 78 -0.38 33.12 8.51
N GLY A 79 0.27 32.37 9.41
CA GLY A 79 -0.39 31.45 10.32
C GLY A 79 -1.43 32.13 11.20
N LEU A 80 -1.09 33.27 11.82
CA LEU A 80 -2.04 34.02 12.63
C LEU A 80 -3.19 34.58 11.80
N SER A 81 -2.91 35.14 10.62
CA SER A 81 -3.95 35.60 9.71
C SER A 81 -4.91 34.47 9.34
N PHE A 82 -4.37 33.30 9.00
CA PHE A 82 -5.16 32.11 8.70
C PHE A 82 -6.04 31.70 9.88
N LEU A 83 -5.47 31.57 11.08
CA LEU A 83 -6.20 31.16 12.29
C LEU A 83 -7.25 32.18 12.73
N ASN A 84 -7.06 33.47 12.43
CA ASN A 84 -8.03 34.53 12.74
C ASN A 84 -9.22 34.54 11.78
N HIS A 85 -9.04 34.05 10.55
CA HIS A 85 -10.11 33.94 9.55
C HIS A 85 -10.72 32.53 9.49
N LEU A 86 -10.24 31.62 10.33
CA LEU A 86 -10.74 30.25 10.38
C LEU A 86 -12.16 30.25 10.96
N GLN A 87 -13.11 29.70 10.20
CA GLN A 87 -14.49 29.57 10.63
C GLN A 87 -14.66 28.36 11.56
N VAL A 88 -15.60 28.47 12.50
CA VAL A 88 -15.99 27.37 13.40
C VAL A 88 -16.43 26.16 12.57
N GLY A 89 -15.92 24.97 12.91
CA GLY A 89 -16.16 23.71 12.19
C GLY A 89 -15.11 23.39 11.10
N TYR A 90 -14.15 24.29 10.85
CA TYR A 90 -13.05 24.08 9.91
C TYR A 90 -11.69 23.90 10.61
N GLU A 91 -11.66 23.56 11.89
CA GLU A 91 -10.44 23.39 12.71
C GLU A 91 -9.51 22.32 12.13
N TYR A 92 -10.06 21.32 11.42
CA TYR A 92 -9.28 20.30 10.73
C TYR A 92 -8.36 20.87 9.62
N LEU A 93 -8.65 22.05 9.08
CA LEU A 93 -7.75 22.72 8.12
C LEU A 93 -6.51 23.29 8.81
N ALA A 94 -6.65 23.77 10.05
CA ALA A 94 -5.52 24.25 10.84
C ALA A 94 -4.57 23.10 11.23
N ALA A 95 -5.11 21.88 11.39
CA ALA A 95 -4.29 20.68 11.58
C ALA A 95 -3.37 20.37 10.38
N ARG A 96 -3.61 20.94 9.19
CA ARG A 96 -2.71 20.77 8.03
C ARG A 96 -1.57 21.79 7.99
N ALA A 97 -1.54 22.74 8.93
CA ALA A 97 -0.53 23.79 9.05
C ALA A 97 -0.16 24.45 7.70
N PRO A 98 -1.13 24.97 6.91
CA PRO A 98 -0.87 25.49 5.57
C PRO A 98 0.15 26.65 5.53
N TRP A 99 0.32 27.38 6.64
CA TRP A 99 1.35 28.41 6.77
C TRP A 99 2.78 27.88 6.78
N MET A 100 2.99 26.56 6.91
CA MET A 100 4.31 25.94 6.81
C MET A 100 4.72 25.61 5.37
N ALA A 101 3.84 25.80 4.38
CA ALA A 101 4.17 25.56 2.99
C ALA A 101 5.37 26.42 2.55
N GLY A 102 6.42 25.78 2.03
CA GLY A 102 7.62 26.46 1.53
C GLY A 102 8.66 26.87 2.58
N VAL A 103 8.46 26.54 3.87
CA VAL A 103 9.48 26.77 4.93
C VAL A 103 10.80 26.02 4.63
N GLU A 104 10.75 24.99 3.79
CA GLU A 104 11.81 24.00 3.58
C GLU A 104 12.84 24.40 2.51
N ASP A 105 12.46 25.19 1.52
CA ASP A 105 13.23 25.30 0.26
C ASP A 105 14.19 26.50 0.19
N ARG A 106 14.16 27.42 1.18
CA ARG A 106 14.98 28.66 1.19
C ARG A 106 15.00 29.44 -0.14
N HIS A 107 14.01 29.24 -1.01
CA HIS A 107 13.78 29.96 -2.25
C HIS A 107 12.42 30.62 -2.17
N ALA A 108 12.41 31.91 -2.52
CA ALA A 108 11.28 32.81 -2.57
C ALA A 108 10.36 32.78 -1.34
N ALA A 109 10.53 33.77 -0.44
CA ALA A 109 9.59 33.98 0.66
C ALA A 109 8.15 33.94 0.11
N LEU A 110 7.15 33.49 0.87
CA LEU A 110 5.73 33.60 0.46
C LEU A 110 5.37 35.04 0.00
N ALA A 111 6.16 36.05 0.39
CA ALA A 111 6.12 37.44 -0.08
C ALA A 111 6.58 37.68 -1.54
N GLU A 112 7.26 36.73 -2.18
CA GLU A 112 7.72 36.76 -3.56
C GLU A 112 6.74 36.05 -4.52
N LEU A 113 5.72 35.35 -4.00
CA LEU A 113 4.64 34.86 -4.84
C LEU A 113 3.88 36.05 -5.42
N PRO A 114 3.63 36.08 -6.74
CA PRO A 114 2.95 37.19 -7.37
C PRO A 114 1.55 37.35 -6.77
N ASP A 115 1.18 38.58 -6.46
CA ASP A 115 -0.16 38.91 -6.03
C ASP A 115 -1.20 38.40 -7.04
N GLN A 116 -2.27 37.80 -6.54
CA GLN A 116 -3.38 37.29 -7.32
C GLN A 116 -4.63 38.14 -7.12
N ARG A 117 -5.35 38.42 -8.20
CA ARG A 117 -6.62 39.14 -8.13
C ARG A 117 -7.75 38.16 -7.94
N CYS A 118 -8.62 38.46 -6.97
CA CYS A 118 -9.81 37.68 -6.74
C CYS A 118 -10.71 37.69 -7.99
N PRO A 119 -11.05 36.53 -8.56
CA PRO A 119 -11.89 36.46 -9.76
C PRO A 119 -13.33 36.95 -9.51
N ARG A 120 -13.76 37.01 -8.25
CA ARG A 120 -15.11 37.42 -7.85
C ARG A 120 -15.24 38.92 -7.58
N CYS A 121 -14.30 39.52 -6.85
CA CYS A 121 -14.41 40.91 -6.39
C CYS A 121 -13.23 41.82 -6.79
N GLY A 122 -12.23 41.28 -7.50
CA GLY A 122 -11.07 42.02 -7.99
C GLY A 122 -10.04 42.42 -6.93
N ALA A 123 -10.26 42.10 -5.64
CA ALA A 123 -9.30 42.40 -4.57
C ALA A 123 -7.95 41.73 -4.86
N VAL A 124 -6.87 42.46 -4.60
CA VAL A 124 -5.50 41.94 -4.68
C VAL A 124 -5.23 41.16 -3.40
N ASN A 125 -4.80 39.92 -3.54
CA ASN A 125 -4.46 39.05 -2.44
C ASN A 125 -3.04 38.53 -2.65
N PRO A 126 -2.28 38.26 -1.58
CA PRO A 126 -1.00 37.61 -1.70
C PRO A 126 -1.09 36.30 -2.49
N GLY A 127 -0.03 35.94 -3.22
CA GLY A 127 -0.01 34.72 -4.05
C GLY A 127 -0.21 33.41 -3.26
N TRP A 128 -0.06 33.43 -1.94
CA TRP A 128 -0.34 32.29 -1.05
C TRP A 128 -1.78 32.23 -0.50
N ALA A 129 -2.59 33.27 -0.71
CA ALA A 129 -3.92 33.34 -0.13
C ALA A 129 -4.88 32.33 -0.79
N TYR A 130 -5.46 31.43 0.02
CA TYR A 130 -6.50 30.49 -0.44
C TYR A 130 -7.88 31.13 -0.56
N LEU A 131 -8.16 32.12 0.29
CA LEU A 131 -9.43 32.83 0.35
C LEU A 131 -9.20 34.32 0.14
N CYS A 132 -10.14 34.96 -0.53
CA CYS A 132 -10.13 36.39 -0.72
C CYS A 132 -10.34 37.11 0.61
N SER A 133 -9.41 38.00 0.98
CA SER A 133 -9.49 38.84 2.18
C SER A 133 -10.74 39.73 2.21
N ARG A 134 -11.30 40.07 1.04
CA ARG A 134 -12.46 40.96 0.93
C ARG A 134 -13.80 40.23 0.87
N CYS A 135 -13.90 39.15 0.10
CA CYS A 135 -15.19 38.49 -0.19
C CYS A 135 -15.21 36.99 0.14
N SER A 136 -14.12 36.47 0.73
CA SER A 136 -13.95 35.05 1.07
C SER A 136 -14.11 34.06 -0.09
N ALA A 137 -14.07 34.51 -1.35
CA ALA A 137 -14.04 33.63 -2.50
C ALA A 137 -12.73 32.83 -2.55
N ILE A 138 -12.80 31.57 -2.97
CA ILE A 138 -11.62 30.72 -3.20
C ILE A 138 -10.80 31.35 -4.34
N LEU A 139 -9.53 31.64 -4.08
CA LEU A 139 -8.64 32.35 -5.00
C LEU A 139 -7.86 31.41 -5.93
N GLU A 140 -7.61 30.18 -5.47
CA GLU A 140 -6.99 29.14 -6.26
C GLU A 140 -8.11 28.31 -6.91
N PRO A 141 -8.51 28.59 -8.17
CA PRO A 141 -9.47 27.76 -8.86
C PRO A 141 -8.83 26.40 -9.08
N VAL A 142 -9.26 25.41 -8.30
CA VAL A 142 -9.03 24.02 -8.65
C VAL A 142 -9.78 23.80 -9.95
N ASP A 143 -9.08 23.50 -11.04
CA ASP A 143 -9.72 23.01 -12.27
C ASP A 143 -10.41 21.69 -11.90
N VAL A 144 -11.72 21.79 -11.62
CA VAL A 144 -12.52 20.66 -11.18
C VAL A 144 -12.53 19.58 -12.24
N ALA A 145 -12.46 19.94 -13.53
CA ALA A 145 -12.40 18.98 -14.62
C ALA A 145 -11.08 18.22 -14.61
N GLU A 146 -9.95 18.92 -14.40
CA GLU A 146 -8.64 18.27 -14.32
C GLU A 146 -8.45 17.46 -13.02
N ALA A 147 -8.92 17.97 -11.89
CA ALA A 147 -8.93 17.24 -10.62
C ALA A 147 -9.83 15.98 -10.71
N ALA A 148 -11.02 16.11 -11.30
CA ALA A 148 -11.90 14.97 -11.56
C ALA A 148 -11.27 13.98 -12.54
N LYS A 149 -10.63 14.44 -13.62
CA LYS A 149 -9.89 13.57 -14.55
C LYS A 149 -8.78 12.80 -13.85
N ARG A 150 -7.99 13.44 -12.97
CA ARG A 150 -6.95 12.77 -12.18
C ARG A 150 -7.53 11.71 -11.26
N GLU A 151 -8.64 12.02 -10.58
CA GLU A 151 -9.28 11.09 -9.66
C GLU A 151 -9.95 9.91 -10.40
N ILE A 152 -10.58 10.17 -11.56
CA ILE A 152 -11.08 9.15 -12.47
C ILE A 152 -9.93 8.27 -13.00
N ARG A 153 -8.79 8.87 -13.35
CA ARG A 153 -7.61 8.13 -13.85
C ARG A 153 -7.01 7.24 -12.76
N LYS A 154 -6.96 7.70 -11.49
CA LYS A 154 -6.62 6.84 -10.35
C LYS A 154 -7.58 5.66 -10.24
N ARG A 155 -8.89 5.89 -10.34
CA ARG A 155 -9.91 4.81 -10.34
C ARG A 155 -9.77 3.83 -11.49
N LYS A 156 -9.22 4.24 -12.63
CA LYS A 156 -9.00 3.36 -13.81
C LYS A 156 -7.67 2.58 -13.79
N ARG A 157 -6.89 2.62 -12.70
CA ARG A 157 -5.65 1.83 -12.60
C ARG A 157 -5.93 0.33 -12.77
N SER A 158 -5.17 -0.26 -13.70
CA SER A 158 -5.15 -1.69 -14.00
C SER A 158 -4.51 -2.50 -12.87
N LEU A 159 -4.96 -3.74 -12.68
CA LEU A 159 -4.36 -4.68 -11.73
C LEU A 159 -3.00 -5.23 -12.19
N MET A 160 -2.59 -4.96 -13.44
CA MET A 160 -1.27 -5.40 -13.91
C MET A 160 -0.12 -4.78 -13.11
N HIS A 161 -0.26 -3.52 -12.68
CA HIS A 161 0.78 -2.86 -11.90
C HIS A 161 0.95 -3.51 -10.51
N PRO A 162 -0.10 -3.69 -9.69
CA PRO A 162 0.07 -4.37 -8.41
C PRO A 162 0.53 -5.82 -8.57
N TRP A 163 0.13 -6.53 -9.63
CA TRP A 163 0.65 -7.88 -9.92
C TRP A 163 2.16 -7.88 -10.20
N ALA A 164 2.65 -6.96 -11.03
CA ALA A 164 4.07 -6.85 -11.34
C ALA A 164 4.89 -6.46 -10.10
N SER A 165 4.38 -5.55 -9.27
CA SER A 165 5.03 -5.17 -8.02
C SER A 165 5.04 -6.30 -6.99
N ALA A 166 3.93 -7.05 -6.88
CA ALA A 166 3.84 -8.23 -6.03
C ALA A 166 4.84 -9.32 -6.45
N ALA A 167 5.06 -9.53 -7.75
CA ALA A 167 6.03 -10.51 -8.28
C ALA A 167 7.47 -10.24 -7.80
N VAL A 168 7.82 -8.98 -7.51
CA VAL A 168 9.13 -8.57 -6.99
C VAL A 168 9.12 -8.35 -5.47
N LEU A 169 8.03 -8.73 -4.78
CA LEU A 169 7.85 -8.57 -3.33
C LEU A 169 7.94 -7.12 -2.82
N ASP A 170 7.67 -6.15 -3.70
CA ASP A 170 7.63 -4.72 -3.35
C ASP A 170 6.25 -4.35 -2.79
N ALA A 171 6.09 -4.55 -1.48
CA ALA A 171 4.81 -4.36 -0.78
C ALA A 171 4.25 -2.95 -0.92
N GLU A 172 5.12 -1.93 -0.81
CA GLU A 172 4.70 -0.53 -0.87
C GLU A 172 4.09 -0.22 -2.23
N ARG A 173 4.74 -0.64 -3.32
CA ARG A 173 4.23 -0.42 -4.67
C ARG A 173 3.05 -1.32 -5.03
N ALA A 174 3.01 -2.53 -4.48
CA ALA A 174 1.93 -3.49 -4.75
C ALA A 174 0.62 -3.12 -4.06
N PHE A 175 0.67 -2.62 -2.82
CA PHE A 175 -0.51 -2.50 -1.97
C PHE A 175 -0.89 -1.07 -1.59
N ALA A 176 0.07 -0.17 -1.36
CA ALA A 176 -0.25 1.19 -0.90
C ALA A 176 -1.13 1.98 -1.89
N PRO A 177 -0.90 1.92 -3.22
CA PRO A 177 -1.76 2.62 -4.19
C PRO A 177 -3.17 2.04 -4.28
N GLU A 178 -3.36 0.78 -3.89
CA GLU A 178 -4.62 0.05 -3.98
C GLU A 178 -5.57 0.36 -2.81
N VAL A 179 -5.05 0.90 -1.69
CA VAL A 179 -5.86 1.29 -0.52
C VAL A 179 -7.00 2.24 -0.90
N VAL A 180 -6.72 3.24 -1.74
CA VAL A 180 -7.70 4.26 -2.16
C VAL A 180 -8.74 3.68 -3.14
N LEU A 181 -8.42 2.56 -3.79
CA LEU A 181 -9.28 1.91 -4.78
C LEU A 181 -10.17 0.82 -4.17
N ALA A 182 -10.05 0.57 -2.87
CA ALA A 182 -10.71 -0.53 -2.19
C ALA A 182 -12.24 -0.50 -2.35
N SER A 183 -12.77 -1.54 -2.99
CA SER A 183 -14.21 -1.77 -3.12
C SER A 183 -14.52 -3.26 -3.30
N PRO A 184 -15.70 -3.73 -2.87
CA PRO A 184 -16.09 -5.13 -3.04
C PRO A 184 -16.12 -5.57 -4.51
N ALA A 185 -16.59 -4.69 -5.41
CA ALA A 185 -16.66 -4.98 -6.84
C ALA A 185 -15.25 -5.19 -7.44
N ARG A 186 -14.27 -4.36 -7.07
CA ARG A 186 -12.88 -4.56 -7.52
C ARG A 186 -12.24 -5.80 -6.89
N ALA A 187 -12.61 -6.18 -5.67
CA ALA A 187 -12.12 -7.43 -5.06
C ALA A 187 -12.56 -8.65 -5.88
N ILE A 188 -13.85 -8.72 -6.23
CA ILE A 188 -14.41 -9.77 -7.08
C ILE A 188 -13.74 -9.76 -8.46
N LEU A 189 -13.60 -8.58 -9.07
CA LEU A 189 -12.93 -8.42 -10.35
C LEU A 189 -11.46 -8.88 -10.29
N ALA A 190 -10.74 -8.58 -9.21
CA ALA A 190 -9.37 -9.01 -9.01
C ALA A 190 -9.26 -10.54 -8.95
N ILE A 191 -10.09 -11.20 -8.15
CA ILE A 191 -10.15 -12.66 -8.09
C ILE A 191 -10.50 -13.25 -9.47
N ALA A 192 -11.48 -12.69 -10.17
CA ALA A 192 -11.88 -13.15 -11.50
C ALA A 192 -10.75 -13.03 -12.52
N LEU A 193 -10.04 -11.90 -12.55
CA LEU A 193 -8.92 -11.68 -13.46
C LEU A 193 -7.72 -12.56 -13.11
N GLY A 194 -7.42 -12.77 -11.83
CA GLY A 194 -6.37 -13.69 -11.38
C GLY A 194 -6.68 -15.14 -11.78
N ALA A 195 -7.92 -15.60 -11.56
CA ALA A 195 -8.37 -16.92 -11.95
C ALA A 195 -8.30 -17.12 -13.48
N LEU A 196 -8.75 -16.11 -14.24
CA LEU A 196 -8.65 -16.11 -15.70
C LEU A 196 -7.20 -16.19 -16.17
N ALA A 197 -6.29 -15.41 -15.57
CA ALA A 197 -4.88 -15.42 -15.92
C ALA A 197 -4.24 -16.80 -15.66
N LEU A 198 -4.51 -17.41 -14.50
CA LEU A 198 -4.07 -18.78 -14.20
C LEU A 198 -4.60 -19.79 -15.22
N ASN A 199 -5.90 -19.74 -15.53
CA ASN A 199 -6.52 -20.68 -16.45
C ASN A 199 -6.00 -20.52 -17.88
N LEU A 200 -5.78 -19.28 -18.33
CA LEU A 200 -5.14 -19.00 -19.63
C LEU A 200 -3.73 -19.60 -19.70
N LEU A 201 -2.93 -19.44 -18.64
CA LEU A 201 -1.58 -20.02 -18.59
C LEU A 201 -1.63 -21.56 -18.62
N ARG A 202 -2.59 -22.18 -17.90
CA ARG A 202 -2.82 -23.64 -17.96
C ARG A 202 -3.25 -24.11 -19.35
N ALA A 203 -4.11 -23.33 -20.03
CA ALA A 203 -4.55 -23.62 -21.39
C ALA A 203 -3.38 -23.54 -22.38
N VAL A 204 -2.54 -22.50 -22.29
CA VAL A 204 -1.32 -22.36 -23.11
C VAL A 204 -0.40 -23.56 -22.94
N GLY A 205 -0.16 -24.02 -21.71
CA GLY A 205 0.65 -25.22 -21.45
C GLY A 205 0.06 -26.48 -22.07
N THR A 206 -1.27 -26.62 -22.01
CA THR A 206 -1.98 -27.77 -22.59
C THR A 206 -1.91 -27.77 -24.12
N LEU A 207 -2.11 -26.61 -24.75
CA LEU A 207 -1.99 -26.45 -26.20
C LEU A 207 -0.55 -26.73 -26.67
N GLY A 208 0.45 -26.23 -25.93
CA GLY A 208 1.86 -26.53 -26.19
C GLY A 208 2.17 -28.03 -26.12
N LEU A 209 1.66 -28.74 -25.12
CA LEU A 209 1.81 -30.20 -25.04
C LEU A 209 1.25 -30.90 -26.27
N ILE A 210 0.06 -30.51 -26.72
CA ILE A 210 -0.60 -31.13 -27.87
C ILE A 210 0.18 -30.86 -29.17
N THR A 211 0.66 -29.64 -29.39
CA THR A 211 1.46 -29.32 -30.59
C THR A 211 2.76 -30.09 -30.66
N PHE A 212 3.44 -30.27 -29.52
CA PHE A 212 4.71 -30.99 -29.48
C PHE A 212 4.56 -32.52 -29.58
N THR A 213 3.44 -33.06 -29.10
CA THR A 213 3.25 -34.53 -29.02
C THR A 213 2.43 -35.11 -30.17
N THR A 214 1.58 -34.31 -30.82
CA THR A 214 0.68 -34.78 -31.87
C THR A 214 0.84 -34.00 -33.16
N ALA A 215 0.95 -34.70 -34.29
CA ALA A 215 1.13 -34.08 -35.61
C ALA A 215 -0.16 -33.48 -36.21
N ARG A 216 -1.34 -33.74 -35.63
CA ARG A 216 -2.64 -33.27 -36.13
C ARG A 216 -3.61 -32.96 -35.01
N TRP A 217 -4.40 -31.90 -35.19
CA TRP A 217 -5.42 -31.42 -34.27
C TRP A 217 -6.81 -32.00 -34.63
N PRO A 218 -7.39 -32.93 -33.85
CA PRO A 218 -8.75 -33.38 -34.06
C PRO A 218 -9.74 -32.32 -33.56
N SER A 219 -10.80 -32.01 -34.32
CA SER A 219 -11.83 -31.04 -33.93
C SER A 219 -12.48 -31.34 -32.57
N ARG A 220 -12.75 -32.63 -32.29
CA ARG A 220 -13.28 -33.12 -31.01
C ARG A 220 -12.35 -32.89 -29.80
N LEU A 221 -11.07 -32.59 -30.01
CA LEU A 221 -10.14 -32.23 -28.95
C LEU A 221 -10.30 -30.76 -28.56
N LEU A 222 -10.50 -29.88 -29.55
CA LEU A 222 -10.72 -28.45 -29.32
C LEU A 222 -12.02 -28.21 -28.52
N ASP A 223 -13.08 -28.93 -28.86
CA ASP A 223 -14.36 -28.85 -28.14
C ASP A 223 -14.20 -29.27 -26.67
N ARG A 224 -13.47 -30.36 -26.41
CA ARG A 224 -13.19 -30.85 -25.05
C ARG A 224 -12.34 -29.88 -24.24
N LEU A 225 -11.28 -29.32 -24.83
CA LEU A 225 -10.45 -28.32 -24.17
C LEU A 225 -11.22 -27.04 -23.84
N THR A 226 -12.12 -26.63 -24.73
CA THR A 226 -12.96 -25.44 -24.51
C THR A 226 -13.92 -25.67 -23.34
N MET A 227 -14.56 -26.85 -23.28
CA MET A 227 -15.43 -27.23 -22.16
C MET A 227 -14.64 -27.34 -20.85
N ALA A 228 -13.46 -27.96 -20.87
CA ALA A 228 -12.59 -28.06 -19.70
C ALA A 228 -12.15 -26.68 -19.21
N PHE A 229 -11.78 -25.76 -20.12
CA PHE A 229 -11.42 -24.39 -19.77
C PHE A 229 -12.57 -23.65 -19.08
N LEU A 230 -13.79 -23.74 -19.62
CA LEU A 230 -14.97 -23.07 -19.04
C LEU A 230 -15.32 -23.65 -17.66
N SER A 231 -15.31 -24.97 -17.53
CA SER A 231 -15.55 -25.66 -16.26
C SER A 231 -14.52 -25.26 -15.20
N ASP A 232 -13.24 -25.30 -15.55
CA ASP A 232 -12.15 -24.90 -14.65
C ASP A 232 -12.23 -23.42 -14.30
N GLN A 233 -12.64 -22.55 -15.22
CA GLN A 233 -12.82 -21.13 -14.92
C GLN A 233 -13.88 -20.89 -13.85
N VAL A 234 -15.02 -21.57 -13.96
CA VAL A 234 -16.09 -21.50 -12.96
C VAL A 234 -15.59 -22.03 -11.62
N GLY A 235 -14.92 -23.19 -11.62
CA GLY A 235 -14.34 -23.79 -10.42
C GLY A 235 -13.32 -22.89 -9.73
N LEU A 236 -12.37 -22.32 -10.48
CA LEU A 236 -11.35 -21.41 -9.97
C LEU A 236 -11.94 -20.11 -9.43
N LEU A 237 -12.97 -19.57 -10.09
CA LEU A 237 -13.65 -18.35 -9.62
C LEU A 237 -14.40 -18.62 -8.30
N VAL A 238 -15.23 -19.67 -8.25
CA VAL A 238 -16.00 -20.02 -7.05
C VAL A 238 -15.06 -20.37 -5.90
N GLY A 239 -14.08 -21.24 -6.14
CA GLY A 239 -13.07 -21.61 -5.14
C GLY A 239 -12.25 -20.42 -4.67
N GLY A 240 -11.80 -19.57 -5.60
CA GLY A 240 -11.05 -18.35 -5.29
C GLY A 240 -11.84 -17.38 -4.42
N LEU A 241 -13.14 -17.19 -4.69
CA LEU A 241 -14.02 -16.34 -3.88
C LEU A 241 -14.24 -16.91 -2.46
N LEU A 242 -14.44 -18.23 -2.33
CA LEU A 242 -14.60 -18.88 -1.03
C LEU A 242 -13.32 -18.78 -0.18
N VAL A 243 -12.17 -19.11 -0.78
CA VAL A 243 -10.86 -18.98 -0.12
C VAL A 243 -10.60 -17.53 0.27
N TRP A 244 -10.89 -16.58 -0.61
CA TRP A 244 -10.77 -15.16 -0.33
C TRP A 244 -11.58 -14.73 0.90
N LEU A 245 -12.88 -15.04 0.94
CA LEU A 245 -13.75 -14.65 2.05
C LEU A 245 -13.29 -15.27 3.37
N LEU A 246 -12.95 -16.56 3.37
CA LEU A 246 -12.46 -17.25 4.55
C LEU A 246 -11.14 -16.66 5.04
N LEU A 247 -10.16 -16.50 4.14
CA LEU A 247 -8.85 -16.00 4.47
C LEU A 247 -8.90 -14.55 4.94
N ALA A 248 -9.70 -13.70 4.29
CA ALA A 248 -9.90 -12.31 4.70
C ALA A 248 -10.55 -12.23 6.10
N LEU A 249 -11.50 -13.11 6.42
CA LEU A 249 -12.11 -13.17 7.74
C LEU A 249 -11.10 -13.57 8.82
N VAL A 250 -10.36 -14.67 8.60
CA VAL A 250 -9.37 -15.21 9.55
C VAL A 250 -8.23 -14.23 9.77
N THR A 251 -7.67 -13.66 8.69
CA THR A 251 -6.56 -12.70 8.81
C THR A 251 -6.99 -11.41 9.50
N ARG A 252 -8.24 -10.98 9.31
CA ARG A 252 -8.78 -9.81 9.99
C ARG A 252 -8.96 -10.04 11.49
N THR A 253 -9.47 -11.21 11.89
CA THR A 253 -9.63 -11.52 13.31
C THR A 253 -8.27 -11.55 14.01
N ILE A 254 -7.26 -12.18 13.40
CA ILE A 254 -5.88 -12.21 13.91
C ILE A 254 -5.29 -10.80 14.01
N ALA A 255 -5.38 -10.01 12.95
CA ALA A 255 -4.80 -8.66 12.94
C ALA A 255 -5.43 -7.74 14.00
N ARG A 256 -6.74 -7.89 14.25
CA ARG A 256 -7.44 -7.18 15.34
C ARG A 256 -6.99 -7.61 16.72
N THR A 257 -6.75 -8.90 16.96
CA THR A 257 -6.25 -9.35 18.27
C THR A 257 -4.83 -8.85 18.55
N LEU A 258 -4.08 -8.50 17.50
CA LEU A 258 -2.75 -7.89 17.59
C LEU A 258 -2.79 -6.34 17.74
N GLY A 259 -3.97 -5.73 17.86
CA GLY A 259 -4.12 -4.29 18.05
C GLY A 259 -4.11 -3.46 16.76
N GLY A 260 -4.23 -4.09 15.58
CA GLY A 260 -4.32 -3.40 14.30
C GLY A 260 -5.57 -2.53 14.16
N GLN A 261 -5.42 -1.31 13.63
CA GLN A 261 -6.55 -0.44 13.30
C GLN A 261 -7.00 -0.73 11.86
N ASP A 262 -8.23 -1.21 11.67
CA ASP A 262 -8.68 -1.75 10.38
C ASP A 262 -9.83 -0.98 9.72
N ASN A 263 -9.72 -0.81 8.40
CA ASN A 263 -10.88 -0.60 7.55
C ASN A 263 -11.24 -1.94 6.86
N PRO A 264 -12.38 -2.57 7.20
CA PRO A 264 -12.74 -3.89 6.66
C PRO A 264 -12.76 -3.94 5.14
N ARG A 265 -13.20 -2.85 4.50
CA ARG A 265 -13.29 -2.78 3.04
C ARG A 265 -11.91 -2.85 2.41
N VAL A 266 -10.95 -2.16 3.01
CA VAL A 266 -9.55 -2.15 2.56
C VAL A 266 -8.91 -3.51 2.81
N HIS A 267 -9.11 -4.09 4.00
CA HIS A 267 -8.60 -5.42 4.35
C HIS A 267 -9.05 -6.47 3.34
N PHE A 268 -10.36 -6.64 3.16
CA PHE A 268 -10.89 -7.63 2.22
C PHE A 268 -10.39 -7.39 0.79
N TYR A 269 -10.28 -6.14 0.36
CA TYR A 269 -9.77 -5.82 -0.97
C TYR A 269 -8.29 -6.19 -1.15
N LEU A 270 -7.40 -5.81 -0.22
CA LEU A 270 -5.97 -6.10 -0.38
C LEU A 270 -5.66 -7.60 -0.28
N ILE A 271 -6.43 -8.36 0.50
CA ILE A 271 -6.34 -9.84 0.49
C ILE A 271 -6.76 -10.38 -0.88
N ALA A 272 -7.81 -9.84 -1.52
CA ALA A 272 -8.16 -10.22 -2.89
C ALA A 272 -7.05 -9.88 -3.89
N VAL A 273 -6.41 -8.71 -3.76
CA VAL A 273 -5.28 -8.31 -4.61
C VAL A 273 -4.11 -9.29 -4.44
N ALA A 274 -3.74 -9.64 -3.20
CA ALA A 274 -2.68 -10.60 -2.90
C ALA A 274 -2.96 -11.98 -3.52
N ILE A 275 -4.17 -12.53 -3.33
CA ILE A 275 -4.58 -13.80 -3.95
C ILE A 275 -4.55 -13.69 -5.48
N SER A 276 -5.11 -12.61 -6.05
CA SER A 276 -5.16 -12.42 -7.50
C SER A 276 -3.80 -12.30 -8.15
N ALA A 277 -2.81 -11.73 -7.44
CA ALA A 277 -1.43 -11.61 -7.91
C ALA A 277 -0.68 -12.95 -7.84
N TRP A 278 -1.00 -13.78 -6.85
CA TRP A 278 -0.41 -15.10 -6.68
C TRP A 278 -0.83 -16.07 -7.80
N LEU A 279 -2.09 -16.04 -8.23
CA LEU A 279 -2.64 -16.93 -9.26
C LEU A 279 -1.85 -16.93 -10.59
N PRO A 280 -1.56 -15.79 -11.27
CA PRO A 280 -0.76 -15.81 -12.50
C PRO A 280 0.68 -16.30 -12.27
N ILE A 281 1.27 -16.02 -11.10
CA ILE A 281 2.62 -16.49 -10.76
C ILE A 281 2.64 -18.01 -10.63
N THR A 282 1.61 -18.60 -10.02
CA THR A 282 1.46 -20.08 -10.01
C THR A 282 1.30 -20.65 -11.42
N GLY A 283 0.59 -19.97 -12.31
CA GLY A 283 0.45 -20.38 -13.71
C GLY A 283 1.76 -20.30 -14.50
N VAL A 284 2.61 -19.30 -14.25
CA VAL A 284 3.95 -19.23 -14.83
C VAL A 284 4.84 -20.33 -14.25
N ALA A 285 4.79 -20.53 -12.93
CA ALA A 285 5.55 -21.59 -12.26
C ALA A 285 5.15 -22.99 -12.76
N SER A 286 3.87 -23.23 -13.07
CA SER A 286 3.42 -24.50 -13.63
C SER A 286 3.93 -24.72 -15.06
N LEU A 287 4.02 -23.67 -15.88
CA LEU A 287 4.65 -23.74 -17.20
C LEU A 287 6.16 -24.04 -17.11
N LEU A 288 6.87 -23.39 -16.18
CA LEU A 288 8.30 -23.66 -15.95
C LEU A 288 8.53 -25.07 -15.41
N TRP A 289 7.66 -25.53 -14.51
CA TRP A 289 7.70 -26.88 -13.95
C TRP A 289 7.62 -27.95 -15.05
N TRP A 290 6.81 -27.71 -16.09
CA TRP A 290 6.73 -28.62 -17.23
C TRP A 290 8.06 -28.80 -17.95
N VAL A 291 8.77 -27.70 -18.26
CA VAL A 291 10.09 -27.74 -18.89
C VAL A 291 11.10 -28.45 -17.98
N ALA A 292 11.08 -28.10 -16.69
CA ALA A 292 11.99 -28.68 -15.70
C ALA A 292 11.76 -30.20 -15.52
N ALA A 293 10.51 -30.66 -15.50
CA ALA A 293 10.17 -32.06 -15.31
C ALA A 293 10.65 -32.97 -16.46
N MET A 294 10.88 -32.42 -17.66
CA MET A 294 11.51 -33.16 -18.77
C MET A 294 13.03 -33.30 -18.61
N LEU A 295 13.66 -32.40 -17.86
CA LEU A 295 15.12 -32.34 -17.68
C LEU A 295 15.61 -33.04 -16.41
N ILE A 296 14.74 -33.19 -15.40
CA ILE A 296 15.09 -33.74 -14.09
C ILE A 296 14.89 -35.27 -14.07
N PRO A 297 15.83 -36.06 -13.51
CA PRO A 297 15.66 -37.51 -13.31
C PRO A 297 14.37 -37.85 -12.55
N GLN A 298 13.63 -38.88 -12.97
CA GLN A 298 12.34 -39.25 -12.39
C GLN A 298 12.40 -39.47 -10.86
N ALA A 299 13.50 -40.00 -10.34
CA ALA A 299 13.72 -40.19 -8.90
C ALA A 299 13.73 -38.87 -8.09
N LEU A 300 14.12 -37.75 -8.70
CA LEU A 300 14.21 -36.43 -8.06
C LEU A 300 12.98 -35.55 -8.28
N THR A 301 12.13 -35.89 -9.25
CA THR A 301 10.86 -35.17 -9.52
C THR A 301 9.96 -34.95 -8.30
N PRO A 302 9.78 -35.89 -7.36
CA PRO A 302 8.90 -35.64 -6.22
C PRO A 302 9.46 -34.63 -5.22
N LEU A 303 10.77 -34.66 -4.98
CA LEU A 303 11.47 -33.71 -4.12
C LEU A 303 11.42 -32.31 -4.73
N ALA A 304 11.73 -32.20 -6.03
CA ALA A 304 11.67 -30.93 -6.75
C ALA A 304 10.24 -30.33 -6.76
N ALA A 305 9.20 -31.17 -6.90
CA ALA A 305 7.81 -30.72 -6.88
C ALA A 305 7.43 -30.18 -5.49
N ALA A 306 7.86 -30.87 -4.44
CA ALA A 306 7.63 -30.45 -3.07
C ALA A 306 8.33 -29.11 -2.75
N LEU A 307 9.57 -28.93 -3.21
CA LEU A 307 10.30 -27.66 -3.07
C LEU A 307 9.62 -26.51 -3.83
N ALA A 308 9.17 -26.74 -5.06
CA ALA A 308 8.46 -25.73 -5.85
C ALA A 308 7.13 -25.31 -5.20
N CYS A 309 6.34 -26.28 -4.72
CA CYS A 309 5.12 -26.00 -3.96
C CYS A 309 5.41 -25.20 -2.70
N GLY A 310 6.50 -25.55 -2.02
CA GLY A 310 6.96 -24.86 -0.83
C GLY A 310 7.30 -23.40 -1.06
N LEU A 311 8.05 -23.11 -2.12
CA LEU A 311 8.38 -21.73 -2.51
C LEU A 311 7.13 -20.93 -2.86
N LEU A 312 6.19 -21.52 -3.60
CA LEU A 312 4.91 -20.88 -3.94
C LEU A 312 4.06 -20.59 -2.70
N PHE A 313 4.05 -21.50 -1.73
CA PHE A 313 3.35 -21.30 -0.46
C PHE A 313 3.99 -20.20 0.38
N PHE A 314 5.32 -20.23 0.55
CA PHE A 314 6.06 -19.18 1.24
C PHE A 314 5.81 -17.80 0.62
N TYR A 315 5.83 -17.74 -0.72
CA TYR A 315 5.52 -16.54 -1.46
C TYR A 315 4.08 -16.06 -1.23
N ALA A 316 3.09 -16.97 -1.22
CA ALA A 316 1.69 -16.66 -0.91
C ALA A 316 1.54 -16.00 0.47
N VAL A 317 2.18 -16.59 1.49
CA VAL A 317 2.08 -16.06 2.85
C VAL A 317 2.82 -14.74 2.98
N THR A 318 3.95 -14.56 2.30
CA THR A 318 4.67 -13.27 2.27
C THR A 318 3.78 -12.16 1.72
N LEU A 319 3.11 -12.38 0.58
CA LEU A 319 2.15 -11.41 0.03
C LEU A 319 1.00 -11.12 1.00
N LEU A 320 0.50 -12.15 1.69
CA LEU A 320 -0.58 -12.02 2.65
C LEU A 320 -0.17 -11.15 3.86
N VAL A 321 1.01 -11.41 4.42
CA VAL A 321 1.58 -10.63 5.53
C VAL A 321 1.81 -9.18 5.10
N GLN A 322 2.37 -8.98 3.91
CA GLN A 322 2.57 -7.63 3.35
C GLN A 322 1.24 -6.87 3.21
N ALA A 323 0.20 -7.50 2.66
CA ALA A 323 -1.13 -6.90 2.56
C ALA A 323 -1.75 -6.56 3.93
N ILE A 324 -1.56 -7.42 4.94
CA ILE A 324 -2.03 -7.18 6.32
C ILE A 324 -1.29 -5.99 6.95
N HIS A 325 0.04 -5.92 6.78
CA HIS A 325 0.83 -4.82 7.31
C HIS A 325 0.41 -3.48 6.70
N THR A 326 0.20 -3.43 5.38
CA THR A 326 -0.28 -2.23 4.70
C THR A 326 -1.69 -1.81 5.15
N THR A 327 -2.55 -2.76 5.53
CA THR A 327 -3.92 -2.44 5.94
C THR A 327 -4.07 -2.01 7.39
N HIS A 328 -3.27 -2.58 8.30
CA HIS A 328 -3.40 -2.35 9.73
C HIS A 328 -2.34 -1.41 10.31
N ASN A 329 -1.48 -0.82 9.47
CA ASN A 329 -0.34 0.00 9.88
C ASN A 329 0.50 -0.64 11.01
N LEU A 330 0.61 -1.97 10.97
CA LEU A 330 1.44 -2.68 11.94
C LEU A 330 2.90 -2.34 11.64
N GLN A 331 3.62 -1.83 12.64
CA GLN A 331 5.06 -1.62 12.51
C GLN A 331 5.70 -2.97 12.11
N PRO A 332 6.66 -2.99 11.18
CA PRO A 332 7.39 -4.21 10.86
C PRO A 332 8.18 -4.65 12.08
N SER A 333 7.56 -5.45 12.95
CA SER A 333 8.22 -6.05 14.09
C SER A 333 9.24 -7.07 13.60
N GLN A 334 10.27 -7.32 14.40
CA GLN A 334 11.26 -8.38 14.16
C GLN A 334 10.64 -9.79 13.98
N GLU A 335 9.34 -9.93 14.27
CA GLU A 335 8.55 -11.15 14.11
C GLU A 335 8.24 -11.47 12.64
N THR A 336 8.32 -10.52 11.71
CA THR A 336 8.15 -10.80 10.27
C THR A 336 9.24 -11.74 9.72
N VAL A 337 10.46 -11.62 10.23
CA VAL A 337 11.57 -12.55 9.95
C VAL A 337 11.32 -13.91 10.60
N GLY A 338 10.74 -13.93 11.81
CA GLY A 338 10.35 -15.16 12.51
C GLY A 338 9.22 -15.94 11.82
N LEU A 339 8.20 -15.23 11.32
CA LEU A 339 7.12 -15.78 10.51
C LEU A 339 7.65 -16.37 9.21
N GLY A 340 8.55 -15.65 8.53
CA GLY A 340 9.28 -16.17 7.37
C GLY A 340 10.00 -17.47 7.70
N LEU A 341 10.83 -17.50 8.73
CA LEU A 341 11.58 -18.69 9.15
C LEU A 341 10.65 -19.87 9.49
N LEU A 342 9.57 -19.61 10.24
CA LEU A 342 8.56 -20.61 10.61
C LEU A 342 7.87 -21.19 9.37
N LEU A 343 7.53 -20.35 8.39
CA LEU A 343 6.93 -20.77 7.13
C LEU A 343 7.90 -21.62 6.31
N THR A 344 9.19 -21.29 6.29
CA THR A 344 10.23 -22.10 5.66
C THR A 344 10.35 -23.47 6.34
N ILE A 345 10.30 -23.52 7.68
CA ILE A 345 10.33 -24.76 8.45
C ILE A 345 9.08 -25.61 8.18
N CYS A 346 7.88 -25.02 8.23
CA CYS A 346 6.62 -25.71 7.91
C CYS A 346 6.60 -26.23 6.48
N THR A 347 7.18 -25.48 5.55
CA THR A 347 7.31 -25.86 4.14
C THR A 347 8.25 -27.06 3.96
N LEU A 348 9.42 -27.05 4.61
CA LEU A 348 10.36 -28.16 4.59
C LEU A 348 9.77 -29.39 5.29
N ALA A 349 9.03 -29.19 6.39
CA ALA A 349 8.31 -30.26 7.09
C ALA A 349 7.21 -30.87 6.21
N TYR A 350 6.43 -30.06 5.50
CA TYR A 350 5.43 -30.53 4.54
C TYR A 350 6.07 -31.32 3.39
N ALA A 351 7.17 -30.83 2.84
CA ALA A 351 7.94 -31.53 1.80
C ALA A 351 8.47 -32.88 2.29
N GLY A 352 9.00 -32.93 3.51
CA GLY A 352 9.42 -34.17 4.17
C GLY A 352 8.25 -35.13 4.42
N LEU A 353 7.12 -34.62 4.88
CA LEU A 353 5.91 -35.42 5.16
C LEU A 353 5.36 -36.04 3.86
N VAL A 354 5.33 -35.29 2.77
CA VAL A 354 4.97 -35.80 1.43
C VAL A 354 5.95 -36.88 0.96
N ALA A 355 7.25 -36.71 1.22
CA ALA A 355 8.28 -37.67 0.80
C ALA A 355 8.19 -39.02 1.54
N VAL A 356 7.76 -39.02 2.81
CA VAL A 356 7.69 -40.22 3.67
C VAL A 356 6.27 -40.82 3.72
N SER A 357 5.25 -40.08 3.30
CA SER A 357 3.84 -40.51 3.34
C SER A 357 3.51 -41.67 2.38
N PRO A 358 2.66 -42.62 2.80
CA PRO A 358 2.20 -43.72 1.96
C PRO A 358 1.39 -43.20 0.74
N PRO A 359 1.35 -43.95 -0.37
CA PRO A 359 0.88 -43.46 -1.67
C PRO A 359 -0.56 -42.92 -1.67
N ALA A 360 -1.46 -43.48 -0.85
CA ALA A 360 -2.83 -42.98 -0.71
C ALA A 360 -2.90 -41.60 -0.05
N LEU A 361 -2.17 -41.41 1.05
CA LEU A 361 -2.10 -40.13 1.78
C LEU A 361 -1.37 -39.07 0.94
N ARG A 362 -0.33 -39.49 0.24
CA ARG A 362 0.43 -38.64 -0.67
C ARG A 362 -0.41 -38.15 -1.85
N ALA A 363 -1.28 -38.99 -2.41
CA ALA A 363 -2.18 -38.62 -3.49
C ALA A 363 -3.19 -37.54 -3.05
N PHE A 364 -3.73 -37.66 -1.83
CA PHE A 364 -4.62 -36.68 -1.23
C PHE A 364 -3.91 -35.35 -0.95
N LEU A 365 -2.71 -35.38 -0.35
CA LEU A 365 -1.91 -34.18 -0.08
C LEU A 365 -1.51 -33.42 -1.38
N LEU A 366 -1.29 -34.16 -2.46
CA LEU A 366 -0.95 -33.58 -3.77
C LEU A 366 -2.18 -33.18 -4.59
N GLU A 367 -3.41 -33.36 -4.12
CA GLU A 367 -4.62 -33.11 -4.90
C GLU A 367 -4.81 -31.61 -5.20
N VAL A 368 -4.54 -30.76 -4.23
CA VAL A 368 -4.51 -29.29 -4.39
C VAL A 368 -3.41 -28.87 -5.38
N VAL A 369 -2.24 -29.53 -5.29
CA VAL A 369 -1.12 -29.31 -6.20
C VAL A 369 -1.49 -29.73 -7.62
N ARG A 370 -2.20 -30.84 -7.79
CA ARG A 370 -2.69 -31.29 -9.10
C ARG A 370 -3.69 -30.32 -9.69
N ALA A 371 -4.62 -29.80 -8.89
CA ALA A 371 -5.62 -28.84 -9.35
C ALA A 371 -5.00 -27.52 -9.83
N LEU A 372 -3.91 -27.07 -9.19
CA LEU A 372 -3.29 -25.77 -9.48
C LEU A 372 -2.12 -25.84 -10.49
N LEU A 373 -1.27 -26.88 -10.40
CA LEU A 373 -0.02 -26.96 -11.16
C LEU A 373 -0.08 -27.87 -12.38
N LEU A 374 -1.15 -28.66 -12.58
CA LEU A 374 -1.26 -29.51 -13.77
C LEU A 374 -2.01 -28.81 -14.92
N PRO A 375 -1.64 -29.15 -16.17
CA PRO A 375 -2.37 -28.73 -17.36
C PRO A 375 -3.84 -29.17 -17.29
N LEU A 376 -4.69 -28.49 -18.08
CA LEU A 376 -6.09 -28.88 -18.25
C LEU A 376 -6.14 -30.31 -18.79
N ARG A 377 -6.89 -31.18 -18.12
CA ARG A 377 -7.14 -32.54 -18.61
C ARG A 377 -8.37 -32.49 -19.52
N PRO A 378 -8.23 -32.79 -20.83
CA PRO A 378 -9.35 -32.80 -21.77
C PRO A 378 -10.34 -33.95 -21.54
#